data_AF-A0A528AHT2-F1
#
_entry.id   AF-A0A528AHT2-F1
#
_cell.length_a   1.000
_cell.length_b   1.000
_cell.length_c   1.000
_cell.angle_alpha   90.00
_cell.angle_beta   90.00
_cell.angle_gamma   90.00
#
_symmetry.space_group_name_H-M   'P 1'
#
loop_
_entity.id
_entity.type
_entity.pdbx_description
1 polymer ?
#
loop_
_entity_poly.entity_id
_entity_poly.type
_entity_poly.pdbx_seq_one_letter_code
_entity_poly.pdbx_strand_id
1 'polypeptide(L)' 'MTRWQLAHGRHLDLGAQSLLMGILNVTPDSFSDGGEFARPERALQQARRMIGE' A
#
# COMPACT_ATOMS: atom_id res chain seq x y z
N MET A 1 19.38 3.96 13.16
CA MET A 1 18.13 3.21 12.92
C MET A 1 17.04 3.90 13.71
N THR A 2 15.99 4.34 13.03
CA THR A 2 14.91 5.14 13.62
C THR A 2 13.62 4.35 13.51
N ARG A 3 12.99 4.08 14.66
CA ARG A 3 11.69 3.43 14.70
C ARG A 3 10.59 4.47 14.53
N TRP A 4 9.92 4.45 13.39
CA TRP A 4 8.76 5.31 13.14
C TRP A 4 7.49 4.62 13.61
N GLN A 5 6.81 5.22 14.59
CA GLN A 5 5.52 4.73 15.08
C GLN A 5 4.41 4.99 14.07
N LEU A 6 3.59 3.98 13.84
CA LEU A 6 2.38 4.03 13.02
C LEU A 6 1.14 3.81 13.92
N ALA A 7 -0.04 4.03 13.34
CA ALA A 7 -1.29 3.70 14.01
C ALA A 7 -1.42 2.19 14.33
N HIS A 8 -2.22 1.88 15.35
CA HIS A 8 -2.54 0.53 15.80
C HIS A 8 -1.33 -0.26 16.35
N GLY A 9 -0.38 0.43 17.00
CA GLY A 9 0.78 -0.21 17.64
C GLY A 9 1.81 -0.78 16.66
N ARG A 10 1.72 -0.42 15.37
CA ARG A 10 2.67 -0.84 14.33
C ARG A 10 3.84 0.14 14.23
N HIS A 11 4.94 -0.29 13.65
CA HIS A 11 6.10 0.56 13.40
C HIS A 11 6.84 0.16 12.13
N LEU A 12 7.62 1.09 11.58
CA LEU A 12 8.61 0.86 10.54
C LEU A 12 10.00 1.15 11.11
N ASP A 13 10.95 0.24 10.89
CA ASP A 13 12.33 0.47 11.24
C ASP A 13 13.07 1.05 10.02
N LEU A 14 13.34 2.35 10.06
CA LEU A 14 14.07 3.07 9.03
C LEU A 14 15.57 3.07 9.31
N GLY A 15 16.41 2.82 8.30
CA GLY A 15 17.86 2.84 8.51
C GLY A 15 18.64 2.23 7.36
N ALA A 16 19.40 1.17 7.66
CA ALA A 16 20.38 0.59 6.75
C ALA A 16 19.77 0.02 5.45
N GLN A 17 18.48 -0.32 5.45
CA GLN A 17 17.75 -0.77 4.28
C GLN A 17 16.61 0.19 3.96
N SER A 18 16.45 0.49 2.67
CA SER A 18 15.29 1.23 2.17
C SER A 18 14.05 0.35 2.23
N LEU A 19 12.93 0.95 2.63
CA LEU A 19 11.62 0.30 2.57
C LEU A 19 10.90 0.73 1.30
N LEU A 20 10.30 -0.22 0.60
CA LEU A 20 9.43 0.04 -0.53
C LEU A 20 7.98 0.16 -0.04
N MET A 21 7.28 1.19 -0.51
CA MET A 21 5.85 1.38 -0.23
C MET A 21 5.08 1.31 -1.55
N GLY A 22 4.25 0.27 -1.68
CA GLY A 22 3.29 0.18 -2.76
C GLY A 22 2.17 1.22 -2.58
N ILE A 23 1.89 2.00 -3.61
CA ILE A 23 0.76 2.93 -3.64
C ILE A 23 -0.41 2.23 -4.32
N LEU A 24 -1.52 2.11 -3.60
CA LEU A 24 -2.78 1.59 -4.13
C LEU A 24 -3.88 2.64 -3.98
N ASN A 25 -4.27 3.24 -5.09
CA ASN A 25 -5.34 4.22 -5.11
C ASN A 25 -6.69 3.50 -5.20
N VAL A 26 -7.59 3.79 -4.26
CA VAL A 26 -8.95 3.23 -4.22
C VAL A 26 -9.93 4.38 -4.31
N THR A 27 -10.03 4.95 -5.51
CA THR A 27 -10.94 6.08 -5.78
C THR A 27 -11.83 5.77 -6.99
N PRO A 28 -13.10 6.23 -6.98
CA PRO A 28 -14.01 6.05 -8.12
C PRO A 28 -13.55 6.75 -9.41
N ASP A 29 -12.62 7.71 -9.31
CA ASP A 29 -12.23 8.68 -10.33
C ASP A 29 -10.75 8.54 -10.79
N SER A 30 -10.09 7.42 -10.48
CA SER A 30 -8.70 7.21 -10.90
C SER A 30 -8.55 7.14 -12.43
N PHE A 31 -7.78 8.08 -12.98
CA PHE A 31 -7.62 8.32 -14.42
C PHE A 31 -6.81 7.22 -15.15
N SER A 32 -6.11 6.34 -14.43
CA SER A 32 -5.22 5.32 -15.00
C SER A 32 -5.89 3.96 -15.21
N ASP A 33 -6.80 3.56 -14.33
CA ASP A 33 -7.31 2.17 -14.26
C ASP A 33 -8.82 2.08 -14.55
N GLY A 34 -9.46 3.18 -14.98
CA GLY A 34 -10.89 3.24 -15.32
C GLY A 34 -11.83 2.88 -14.17
N GLY A 35 -11.37 2.97 -12.91
CA GLY A 35 -12.13 2.55 -11.74
C GLY A 35 -12.09 1.04 -11.44
N GLU A 36 -11.16 0.26 -12.01
CA GLU A 36 -11.04 -1.19 -11.74
C GLU A 36 -10.87 -1.54 -10.25
N PHE A 37 -10.32 -0.63 -9.44
CA PHE A 37 -10.18 -0.80 -7.99
C PHE A 37 -11.28 -0.12 -7.16
N ALA A 38 -12.33 0.42 -7.77
CA ALA A 38 -13.46 1.00 -7.03
C ALA A 38 -14.21 -0.03 -6.18
N ARG A 39 -14.02 -1.33 -6.45
CA ARG A 39 -14.55 -2.44 -5.65
C ARG A 39 -13.50 -2.94 -4.64
N PRO A 40 -13.84 -3.05 -3.34
CA PRO A 40 -12.91 -3.50 -2.30
C PRO A 40 -12.16 -4.79 -2.63
N GLU A 41 -12.81 -5.74 -3.30
CA GLU A 41 -12.23 -7.05 -3.64
C GLU A 41 -11.03 -6.92 -4.59
N ARG A 42 -11.12 -5.99 -5.55
CA ARG A 42 -10.04 -5.74 -6.52
C ARG A 42 -8.87 -5.03 -5.86
N ALA A 43 -9.15 -4.06 -4.99
CA ALA A 43 -8.10 -3.41 -4.19
C ALA A 43 -7.35 -4.43 -3.30
N LEU A 44 -8.08 -5.34 -2.65
CA LEU A 44 -7.46 -6.41 -1.86
C LEU A 44 -6.60 -7.36 -2.71
N GLN A 45 -7.05 -7.73 -3.92
CA GLN A 45 -6.27 -8.55 -4.84
C GLN A 45 -4.96 -7.85 -5.24
N GLN A 46 -5.02 -6.55 -5.54
CA GLN A 46 -3.84 -5.78 -5.92
C GLN A 46 -2.86 -5.61 -4.75
N ALA A 47 -3.36 -5.34 -3.54
CA ALA A 47 -2.52 -5.29 -2.34
C ALA A 47 -1.80 -6.63 -2.09
N ARG A 48 -2.48 -7.77 -2.31
CA ARG A 48 -1.86 -9.10 -2.22
C ARG A 48 -0.78 -9.33 -3.27
N ARG A 49 -0.94 -8.77 -4.46
CA ARG A 49 0.08 -8.84 -5.50
C ARG A 49 1.32 -8.03 -5.12
N MET A 50 1.14 -6.79 -4.62
CA MET A 50 2.25 -5.92 -4.21
C MET A 50 3.14 -6.50 -3.11
N ILE A 51 2.59 -7.35 -2.22
CA ILE A 51 3.38 -8.01 -1.16
C ILE A 51 4.03 -9.31 -1.62
N GLY A 52 3.61 -9.86 -2.77
CA GLY A 52 4.13 -11.11 -3.33
C GLY A 52 5.15 -10.92 -4.46
N GLU A 53 5.31 -9.68 -4.94
CA GLU A 53 6.40 -9.22 -5.83
C GLU A 53 7.60 -8.72 -4.99
#